data_AF-A0A349LPC5-F1
#
_entry.id   AF-A0A349LPC5-F1
#
_cell.length_a   1.000
_cell.length_b   1.000
_cell.length_c   1.000
_cell.angle_alpha   90.00
_cell.angle_beta   90.00
_cell.angle_gamma   90.00
#
_symmetry.space_group_name_H-M   'P 1'
#
loop_
_entity.id
_entity.type
_entity.pdbx_description
1 polymer ?
#
loop_
_entity_poly.entity_id
_entity_poly.type
_entity_poly.pdbx_seq_one_letter_code
_entity_poly.pdbx_strand_id
1 'polypeptide(L)'
;MFNDAALKKLFELSGGIPRLLNLLCDRAMLGGYSQQKALIDANLVAAAAQEILALPTKPAVAAPALPRWVWPVFSLLCLTIGVLGALWWQSRGV
;
A
#
# COMPACT_ATOMS: atom_id res chain seq x y z
N MET A 1 9.89 -18.78 13.63
CA MET A 1 9.25 -18.51 14.96
C MET A 1 10.02 -17.37 15.62
N PHE A 2 9.38 -16.50 16.41
CA PHE A 2 10.06 -15.42 17.13
C PHE A 2 10.27 -15.81 18.59
N ASN A 3 11.39 -15.42 19.19
CA ASN A 3 11.58 -15.53 20.64
C ASN A 3 11.02 -14.29 21.37
N ASP A 4 10.89 -14.38 22.70
CA ASP A 4 10.30 -13.30 23.51
C ASP A 4 11.05 -11.97 23.39
N ALA A 5 12.39 -12.03 23.28
CA ALA A 5 13.21 -10.84 23.09
C ALA A 5 12.92 -10.15 21.74
N ALA A 6 12.73 -10.93 20.67
CA ALA A 6 12.37 -10.42 19.36
C ALA A 6 10.97 -9.81 19.35
N LEU A 7 10.00 -10.44 20.02
CA LEU A 7 8.63 -9.91 20.15
C LEU A 7 8.62 -8.56 20.87
N LYS A 8 9.36 -8.44 21.98
CA LYS A 8 9.49 -7.18 22.71
C LYS A 8 10.12 -6.10 21.82
N LYS A 9 11.17 -6.45 21.08
CA LYS A 9 11.85 -5.52 20.17
C LYS A 9 10.95 -5.06 19.01
N LEU A 10 10.15 -5.96 18.43
CA LEU A 10 9.17 -5.64 17.39
C LEU A 10 8.13 -4.62 17.87
N PHE A 11 7.61 -4.81 19.08
CA PHE A 11 6.67 -3.86 19.69
C PHE A 11 7.30 -2.49 19.93
N GLU A 12 8.50 -2.45 20.51
CA GLU A 12 9.25 -1.20 20.74
C GLU A 12 9.51 -0.44 19.43
N LEU A 13 9.98 -1.13 18.39
CA LEU A 13 10.37 -0.51 17.11
C LEU A 13 9.18 -0.13 16.24
N SER A 14 8.08 -0.88 16.32
CA SER A 14 6.85 -0.56 15.58
C SER A 14 6.05 0.58 16.21
N GLY A 15 6.30 0.92 17.49
CA GLY A 15 5.50 1.90 18.23
C GLY A 15 4.03 1.49 18.37
N GLY A 16 3.71 0.20 18.22
CA GLY A 16 2.34 -0.32 18.20
C GLY A 16 1.59 -0.10 16.89
N ILE A 17 2.24 0.40 15.82
CA ILE A 17 1.60 0.59 14.51
C ILE A 17 1.49 -0.77 13.79
N PRO A 18 0.29 -1.31 13.55
CA PRO A 18 0.14 -2.68 13.01
C PRO A 18 0.78 -2.87 11.63
N ARG A 19 0.70 -1.84 10.77
CA ARG A 19 1.31 -1.89 9.43
C ARG A 19 2.84 -1.95 9.49
N LEU A 20 3.44 -1.21 10.42
CA LEU A 20 4.90 -1.19 10.59
C LEU A 20 5.39 -2.50 11.22
N LEU A 21 4.65 -3.04 12.20
CA LEU A 21 4.93 -4.35 12.80
C LEU A 21 5.01 -5.44 11.72
N ASN A 22 4.01 -5.50 10.83
CA ASN A 22 3.98 -6.51 9.76
C ASN A 22 5.18 -6.38 8.81
N LEU A 23 5.54 -5.15 8.42
CA LEU A 23 6.72 -4.92 7.57
C LEU A 23 8.02 -5.39 8.26
N LEU A 24 8.20 -5.06 9.54
CA LEU A 24 9.35 -5.51 10.33
C LEU A 24 9.41 -7.03 10.41
N CYS A 25 8.27 -7.69 10.63
CA CYS A 25 8.17 -9.15 10.65
C CYS A 25 8.59 -9.77 9.31
N ASP A 26 8.07 -9.26 8.19
CA ASP A 26 8.39 -9.77 6.85
C ASP A 26 9.89 -9.68 6.57
N ARG A 27 10.51 -8.54 6.87
CA ARG A 27 11.97 -8.38 6.70
C ARG A 27 12.77 -9.25 7.64
N ALA A 28 12.36 -9.37 8.90
CA ALA A 28 13.05 -10.22 9.86
C ALA A 28 12.97 -11.69 9.43
N MET A 29 11.82 -12.15 8.93
CA MET A 29 11.66 -13.51 8.38
C MET A 29 12.54 -13.75 7.15
N LEU A 30 12.62 -12.78 6.23
CA LEU A 30 13.50 -12.87 5.06
C LEU A 30 14.99 -12.95 5.47
N GLY A 31 15.41 -12.14 6.43
CA GLY A 31 16.75 -12.21 6.99
C GLY A 31 17.04 -13.56 7.67
N GLY A 32 16.05 -14.10 8.39
CA GLY A 32 16.12 -15.43 9.01
C GLY A 32 16.24 -16.55 8.00
N TYR A 33 15.43 -16.51 6.96
CA TYR A 33 15.48 -17.47 5.88
C TYR A 33 16.84 -17.43 5.15
N SER A 34 17.35 -16.24 4.82
CA SER A 34 18.65 -16.06 4.18
C SER A 34 19.81 -16.60 5.03
N GLN A 35 19.68 -16.57 6.36
CA GLN A 35 20.67 -17.09 7.30
C GLN A 35 20.39 -18.54 7.74
N GLN A 36 19.41 -19.21 7.13
CA GLN A 36 18.94 -20.56 7.52
C GLN A 36 18.57 -20.68 9.01
N LYS A 37 18.10 -19.59 9.63
CA LYS A 37 17.65 -19.55 11.01
C LYS A 37 16.13 -19.71 11.10
N ALA A 38 15.70 -20.78 11.78
CA ALA A 38 14.27 -21.03 12.04
C ALA A 38 13.69 -20.14 13.17
N LEU A 39 14.55 -19.71 14.11
CA LEU A 39 14.20 -18.82 15.22
C LEU A 39 14.72 -17.42 14.94
N ILE A 40 13.82 -16.43 14.99
CA ILE A 40 14.12 -15.02 14.83
C ILE A 40 14.39 -14.42 16.22
N ASP A 41 15.59 -13.88 16.40
CA ASP A 41 16.05 -13.23 17.63
C ASP A 41 16.00 -11.70 17.51
N ALA A 42 16.29 -11.01 18.62
CA ALA A 42 16.27 -9.55 18.66
C ALA A 42 17.30 -8.91 17.70
N ASN A 43 18.40 -9.60 17.39
CA ASN A 43 19.42 -9.12 16.47
C ASN A 43 18.90 -9.10 15.03
N LEU A 44 18.20 -10.15 14.59
CA LEU A 44 17.55 -10.16 13.28
C LEU A 44 16.48 -9.07 13.15
N VAL A 45 15.71 -8.85 14.21
CA VAL A 45 14.72 -7.76 14.23
C VAL A 45 15.39 -6.39 14.12
N ALA A 46 16.51 -6.19 14.83
CA ALA A 46 17.27 -4.94 14.72
C ALA A 46 17.82 -4.71 13.31
N ALA A 47 18.34 -5.75 12.66
CA ALA A 47 18.81 -5.67 11.28
C ALA A 47 17.65 -5.35 10.31
N ALA A 48 16.51 -6.02 10.44
CA ALA A 48 15.31 -5.74 9.65
C ALA A 48 14.81 -4.29 9.83
N ALA A 49 14.90 -3.77 11.05
CA ALA A 49 14.55 -2.39 11.35
C ALA A 49 15.51 -1.40 10.70
N GLN A 50 16.81 -1.70 10.66
CA GLN A 50 17.76 -0.88 9.91
C GLN A 50 17.41 -0.86 8.41
N GLU A 51 17.05 -1.99 7.82
CA GLU A 51 16.64 -2.04 6.40
C GLU A 51 15.38 -1.21 6.11
N ILE A 52 14.37 -1.24 6.99
CA ILE A 52 13.09 -0.56 6.74
C ILE A 52 13.15 0.92 7.12
N LEU A 53 13.74 1.24 8.27
CA LEU A 53 13.77 2.59 8.83
C LEU A 53 14.86 3.46 8.21
N ALA A 54 15.94 2.86 7.69
CA ALA A 54 16.99 3.62 7.00
C ALA A 54 16.65 3.91 5.53
N LEU A 55 15.61 3.27 4.98
CA LEU A 55 15.12 3.66 3.66
C LEU A 55 14.52 5.07 3.78
N PRO A 56 14.96 6.04 2.96
CA PRO A 56 14.27 7.32 2.87
C PRO A 56 12.82 6.96 2.52
N THR A 57 11.90 7.26 3.44
CA THR A 57 10.47 7.09 3.20
C THR A 57 10.16 7.78 1.89
N LYS A 58 10.06 7.01 0.81
CA LYS A 58 9.53 7.50 -0.44
C LYS A 58 8.15 7.98 -0.05
N PRO A 59 7.87 9.29 -0.09
CA PRO A 59 6.60 9.82 0.39
C PRO A 59 5.53 8.98 -0.29
N ALA A 60 4.62 8.41 0.52
CA ALA A 60 3.52 7.58 0.04
C ALA A 60 3.00 8.30 -1.19
N VAL A 61 3.20 7.70 -2.37
CA VAL A 61 2.97 8.37 -3.65
C VAL A 61 1.53 8.83 -3.58
N ALA A 62 1.33 10.12 -3.36
CA ALA A 62 0.01 10.69 -3.27
C ALA A 62 -0.66 10.24 -4.56
N ALA A 63 -1.77 9.49 -4.44
CA ALA A 63 -2.50 9.03 -5.61
C ALA A 63 -2.66 10.26 -6.52
N PRO A 64 -2.26 10.18 -7.79
CA PRO A 64 -2.28 11.35 -8.66
C PRO A 64 -3.71 11.85 -8.67
N ALA A 65 -3.93 13.00 -8.02
CA ALA A 65 -5.23 13.63 -8.03
C ALA A 65 -5.53 13.91 -9.50
N LEU A 66 -6.60 13.31 -10.02
CA LEU A 66 -7.01 13.55 -11.39
C LEU A 66 -7.15 15.07 -11.57
N PRO A 67 -6.60 15.63 -12.66
CA PRO A 67 -6.67 17.07 -12.87
C PRO A 67 -8.15 17.50 -12.85
N ARG A 68 -8.44 18.61 -12.16
CA ARG A 68 -9.83 19.08 -11.92
C ARG A 68 -10.64 19.27 -13.22
N TRP A 69 -9.98 19.36 -14.36
CA TRP A 69 -10.59 19.45 -15.69
C TRP A 69 -11.18 18.13 -16.23
N VAL A 70 -10.92 16.99 -15.60
CA VAL A 70 -11.54 15.70 -15.97
C VAL A 70 -13.05 15.70 -15.69
N TRP A 71 -13.49 16.36 -14.61
CA TRP A 71 -14.90 16.45 -14.22
C TRP A 71 -15.80 17.14 -15.26
N PRO A 72 -15.47 18.35 -15.78
CA PRO A 72 -16.28 18.97 -16.83
C PRO A 72 -16.24 18.16 -18.13
N VAL A 73 -15.10 17.59 -18.51
CA VAL A 73 -14.99 16.74 -19.72
C VAL A 73 -15.89 15.51 -19.60
N PHE A 74 -15.91 14.84 -18.45
CA PHE A 74 -16.78 13.69 -18.21
C PHE A 74 -18.27 14.07 -18.24
N SER A 75 -18.63 15.22 -17.64
CA SER A 75 -20.02 15.71 -17.68
C SER A 75 -20.50 16.01 -19.11
N LEU A 76 -19.63 16.62 -19.94
CA LEU A 76 -19.93 16.89 -21.34
C LEU A 76 -20.09 15.60 -22.14
N LEU A 77 -19.19 14.63 -21.94
CA LEU A 77 -19.25 13.34 -22.63
C LEU A 77 -20.51 12.54 -22.25
N CYS A 78 -20.90 12.57 -20.98
CA CYS A 78 -22.11 11.89 -20.51
C CYS A 78 -23.38 12.52 -21.11
N LEU A 79 -23.43 13.86 -21.18
CA LEU A 79 -24.53 14.59 -21.81
C LEU A 79 -24.62 14.32 -23.32
N THR A 80 -23.50 14.33 -24.04
CA THR A 80 -23.51 14.06 -25.49
C THR A 80 -23.95 12.64 -25.81
N ILE A 81 -23.47 11.64 -25.05
CA ILE A 81 -23.91 10.25 -25.20
C ILE A 81 -25.40 10.10 -24.88
N GLY A 82 -25.90 10.76 -23.82
CA GLY A 82 -27.32 10.75 -23.47
C GLY A 82 -28.21 11.33 -24.57
N VAL A 83 -27.82 12.47 -25.16
CA VAL A 83 -28.57 13.12 -26.25
C VAL A 83 -28.55 12.26 -27.52
N LEU A 84 -27.38 11.72 -27.90
CA LEU A 84 -27.27 10.84 -29.06
C LEU A 84 -28.08 9.55 -28.88
N GLY A 85 -28.07 8.97 -27.68
CA GLY A 85 -28.89 7.81 -27.33
C GLY A 85 -30.40 8.09 -27.41
N ALA A 86 -30.84 9.26 -26.93
CA ALA A 86 -32.24 9.68 -27.01
C ALA A 86 -32.71 9.87 -28.47
N LEU A 87 -31.87 10.49 -29.31
CA LEU A 87 -32.15 10.65 -30.74
C LEU A 87 -32.17 9.31 -31.49
N TRP A 88 -31.28 8.38 -31.12
CA TRP A 88 -31.30 7.00 -31.63
C TRP A 88 -32.54 6.23 -31.20
N TRP A 89 -33.00 6.42 -29.97
CA TRP A 89 -34.24 5.80 -29.48
C TRP A 89 -35.45 6.32 -30.26
N GLN A 90 -35.53 7.64 -30.49
CA GLN A 90 -36.66 8.26 -31.19
C GLN A 90 -36.73 7.89 -32.68
N SER A 91 -35.59 7.60 -33.32
CA SER A 91 -35.54 7.17 -34.71
C SER A 91 -35.83 5.67 -34.94
N ARG A 92 -35.92 4.86 -33.87
CA ARG A 92 -36.29 3.43 -33.94
C ARG A 92 -37.72 3.12 -33.48
N GLY A 93 -38.51 4.15 -33.16
CA GLY A 93 -39.86 4.02 -32.58
C GLY A 93 -41.03 4.28 -33.54
N VAL A 94 -40.84 4.21 -34.87
CA VAL A 94 -41.92 4.22 -35.87
C VAL A 94 -41.76 3.03 -36.80
#